data_AF-A0AAV2MUB3-F1
#
_entry.id   AF-A0AAV2MUB3-F1
#
_cell.length_a   1.000
_cell.length_b   1.000
_cell.length_c   1.000
_cell.angle_alpha   90.00
_cell.angle_beta   90.00
_cell.angle_gamma   90.00
#
_symmetry.space_group_name_H-M   'P 1'
#
loop_
_entity.id
_entity.type
_entity.pdbx_description
1 polymer ?
#
loop_
_entity_poly.entity_id
_entity_poly.type
_entity_poly.pdbx_seq_one_letter_code
_entity_poly.pdbx_strand_id
1 'polypeptide(L)'
;MKCGVSAGVPEKEREVLQKLKELVDKQRDELRSTEHELSLRNDDVEALQLQQKRVMKMNQELRHRLSVVEAQGKALVQGKAEMEAVAQARTQELGQLRREVSRLQRELQDLETHVSSETAAFAGSDPTVKTPSSVWVECAGDPQFLANCFEQEPKADCEETQPNLLTWDLSSVGNDTDSDGSESEAPHFTLQELRDVLYEKNQLKAQVFVLQEELAYYKQESDEDYSESVCGPYEDNTDSAAAAAEEEEPESGIRKLIFTAIMPMVAAGLISDDPTLMPIRRLVSIS
;
A
#
# COMPACT_ATOMS: atom_id res chain seq x y z
N MET A 1 76.76 49.94 -57.65
CA MET A 1 76.12 50.51 -56.45
C MET A 1 75.65 49.36 -55.58
N LYS A 2 76.34 49.09 -54.47
CA LYS A 2 75.92 48.09 -53.48
C LYS A 2 74.98 48.78 -52.49
N CYS A 3 73.68 48.57 -52.64
CA CYS A 3 72.72 48.91 -51.58
C CYS A 3 72.67 47.73 -50.60
N GLY A 4 73.54 47.77 -49.59
CA GLY A 4 73.44 46.93 -48.41
C GLY A 4 72.90 47.76 -47.27
N VAL A 5 71.58 47.72 -47.06
CA VAL A 5 70.96 48.16 -45.81
C VAL A 5 70.08 47.02 -45.31
N SER A 6 70.71 45.97 -44.79
CA SER A 6 70.04 45.12 -43.82
C SER A 6 70.07 45.90 -42.50
N ALA A 7 69.04 46.72 -42.27
CA ALA A 7 68.78 47.29 -40.95
C ALA A 7 68.50 46.11 -40.02
N GLY A 8 69.54 45.64 -39.34
CA GLY A 8 69.41 44.63 -38.30
C GLY A 8 68.52 45.22 -37.21
N VAL A 9 67.43 44.51 -36.89
CA VAL A 9 66.56 44.82 -35.75
C VAL A 9 67.43 45.25 -34.57
N PRO A 10 67.22 46.45 -33.99
CA PRO A 10 68.03 46.94 -32.90
C PRO A 10 68.01 45.94 -31.73
N GLU A 11 69.15 45.80 -31.06
CA GLU A 11 69.40 44.75 -30.06
C GLU A 11 68.32 44.67 -28.96
N LYS A 12 67.78 45.83 -28.56
CA LYS A 12 66.67 45.95 -27.61
C LYS A 12 65.37 45.34 -28.15
N GLU A 13 65.04 45.54 -29.42
CA GLU A 13 63.86 44.92 -30.03
C GLU A 13 64.01 43.40 -30.13
N ARG A 14 65.23 42.89 -30.36
CA ARG A 14 65.50 41.44 -30.32
C ARG A 14 65.29 40.87 -28.93
N GLU A 15 65.76 41.56 -27.89
CA GLU A 15 65.56 41.14 -26.50
C GLU A 15 64.08 41.11 -26.12
N VAL A 16 63.32 42.13 -26.55
CA VAL A 16 61.86 42.19 -26.34
C VAL A 16 61.15 41.05 -27.07
N LEU A 17 61.47 40.79 -28.34
CA LEU A 17 60.89 39.69 -29.12
C LEU A 17 61.21 38.32 -28.49
N GLN A 18 62.41 38.15 -27.94
CA GLN A 18 62.78 36.92 -27.25
C GLN A 18 61.97 36.72 -25.97
N LYS A 19 61.81 37.75 -25.14
CA LYS A 19 60.97 37.69 -23.92
C LYS A 19 59.50 37.41 -24.26
N LEU A 20 58.98 38.05 -25.31
CA LEU A 20 57.62 37.78 -25.78
C LEU A 20 57.46 36.34 -26.24
N LYS A 21 58.44 35.80 -26.97
CA LYS A 21 58.44 34.40 -27.37
C LYS A 21 58.44 33.46 -26.16
N GLU A 22 59.30 33.70 -25.18
CA GLU A 22 59.37 32.92 -23.94
C GLU A 22 58.04 32.97 -23.16
N LEU A 23 57.40 34.13 -23.06
CA LEU A 23 56.09 34.27 -22.44
C LEU A 23 55.00 33.53 -23.21
N VAL A 24 54.98 33.62 -24.54
CA VAL A 24 54.02 32.91 -25.39
C VAL A 24 54.20 31.40 -25.27
N ASP A 25 55.44 30.92 -25.28
CA ASP A 25 55.72 29.49 -25.14
C ASP A 25 55.30 28.99 -23.74
N LYS A 26 55.56 29.78 -22.69
CA LYS A 26 55.06 29.47 -21.34
C LYS A 26 53.54 29.44 -21.25
N GLN A 27 52.85 30.43 -21.83
CA GLN A 27 51.39 30.47 -21.87
C GLN A 27 50.80 29.27 -22.63
N ARG A 28 51.46 28.80 -23.69
CA ARG A 28 51.06 27.58 -24.40
C ARG A 28 51.20 26.33 -23.53
N ASP A 29 52.27 26.23 -22.76
CA ASP A 29 52.47 25.12 -21.82
C ASP A 29 51.45 25.16 -20.68
N GLU A 30 51.19 26.34 -20.13
CA GLU A 30 50.14 26.54 -19.11
C GLU A 30 48.75 26.19 -19.66
N LEU A 31 48.41 26.60 -20.89
CA LEU A 31 47.17 26.20 -21.56
C LEU A 31 47.07 24.68 -21.73
N ARG A 32 48.13 24.02 -22.19
CA ARG A 32 48.13 22.55 -22.33
C ARG A 32 47.99 21.83 -20.99
N SER A 33 48.66 22.33 -19.95
CA SER A 33 48.56 21.76 -18.61
C SER A 33 47.16 21.91 -18.03
N THR A 34 46.56 23.09 -18.16
CA THR A 34 45.20 23.37 -17.65
C THR A 34 44.13 22.62 -18.44
N GLU A 35 44.29 22.46 -19.75
CA GLU A 35 43.40 21.63 -20.58
C GLU A 35 43.43 20.16 -20.14
N HIS A 36 44.61 19.62 -19.84
CA HIS A 36 44.72 18.26 -19.34
C HIS A 36 44.09 18.09 -17.94
N GLU A 37 44.30 19.06 -17.04
CA GLU A 37 43.64 19.05 -15.74
C GLU A 37 42.10 19.12 -15.89
N LEU A 38 41.61 19.97 -16.77
CA LEU A 38 40.16 20.09 -17.05
C LEU A 38 39.60 18.76 -17.57
N SER A 39 40.29 18.08 -18.48
CA SER A 39 39.89 16.76 -18.97
C SER A 39 39.76 15.74 -17.83
N LEU A 40 40.76 15.67 -16.93
CA LEU A 40 40.73 14.76 -15.78
C LEU A 40 39.55 15.08 -14.83
N ARG A 41 39.31 16.36 -14.57
CA ARG A 41 38.16 16.78 -13.75
C ARG A 41 36.83 16.46 -14.42
N ASN A 42 36.75 16.55 -15.75
CA ASN A 42 35.54 16.17 -16.49
C ASN A 42 35.27 14.66 -16.35
N ASP A 43 36.30 13.83 -16.50
CA ASP A 43 36.19 12.38 -16.31
C ASP A 43 35.72 12.03 -14.88
N ASP A 44 36.23 12.72 -13.86
CA ASP A 44 35.80 12.57 -12.47
C ASP A 44 34.32 12.96 -12.28
N VAL A 45 33.88 14.05 -12.90
CA VAL A 45 32.48 14.50 -12.86
C VAL A 45 31.57 13.46 -13.52
N GLU A 46 31.94 12.92 -14.67
CA GLU A 46 31.18 11.86 -15.35
C GLU A 46 31.10 10.59 -14.49
N ALA A 47 32.19 10.20 -13.84
CA ALA A 47 32.21 9.05 -12.92
C ALA A 47 31.28 9.27 -11.71
N LEU A 48 31.30 10.46 -11.13
CA LEU A 48 30.41 10.82 -10.01
C LEU A 48 28.94 10.86 -10.44
N GLN A 49 28.63 11.37 -11.63
CA GLN A 49 27.28 11.35 -12.19
C GLN A 49 26.76 9.92 -12.38
N LEU A 50 27.60 9.00 -12.87
CA LEU A 50 27.23 7.58 -12.97
C LEU A 50 26.95 6.95 -11.60
N GLN A 51 27.76 7.28 -10.60
CA GLN A 51 27.53 6.82 -9.23
C GLN A 51 26.22 7.37 -8.65
N GLN A 52 25.95 8.67 -8.87
CA GLN A 52 24.71 9.31 -8.45
C GLN A 52 23.49 8.62 -9.05
N LYS A 53 23.49 8.37 -10.37
CA LYS A 53 22.43 7.63 -11.08
C LYS A 53 22.21 6.24 -10.47
N ARG A 54 23.29 5.50 -10.20
CA ARG A 54 23.20 4.18 -9.56
C ARG A 54 22.57 4.25 -8.17
N VAL A 55 22.99 5.21 -7.34
CA VAL A 55 22.45 5.38 -5.98
C VAL A 55 20.99 5.81 -6.02
N MET A 56 20.61 6.70 -6.93
CA MET A 56 19.21 7.11 -7.12
C MET A 56 18.33 5.89 -7.43
N LYS A 57 18.74 5.04 -8.38
CA LYS A 57 18.03 3.81 -8.74
C LYS A 57 17.89 2.85 -7.55
N MET A 58 18.98 2.60 -6.83
CA MET A 58 18.94 1.75 -5.63
C MET A 58 18.04 2.34 -4.54
N ASN A 59 18.08 3.65 -4.33
CA ASN A 59 17.28 4.31 -3.30
C ASN A 59 15.77 4.24 -3.62
N GLN A 60 15.42 4.44 -4.90
CA GLN A 60 14.05 4.26 -5.38
C GLN A 60 13.57 2.81 -5.20
N GLU A 61 14.40 1.82 -5.54
CA GLU A 61 14.09 0.41 -5.33
C GLU A 61 13.86 0.09 -3.84
N LEU A 62 14.68 0.62 -2.94
CA LEU A 62 14.51 0.45 -1.50
C LEU A 62 13.22 1.07 -1.00
N ARG A 63 12.86 2.28 -1.45
CA ARG A 63 11.59 2.92 -1.11
C ARG A 63 10.39 2.10 -1.58
N HIS A 64 10.46 1.54 -2.79
CA HIS A 64 9.41 0.67 -3.30
C HIS A 64 9.27 -0.61 -2.46
N ARG A 65 10.39 -1.29 -2.17
CA ARG A 65 10.39 -2.48 -1.30
C ARG A 65 9.83 -2.17 0.09
N LEU A 66 10.17 -1.01 0.66
CA LEU A 66 9.60 -0.55 1.93
C LEU A 66 8.07 -0.43 1.83
N SER A 67 7.55 0.24 0.79
CA SER A 67 6.11 0.41 0.57
C SER A 67 5.37 -0.93 0.48
N VAL A 68 5.93 -1.89 -0.26
CA VAL A 68 5.35 -3.24 -0.39
C VAL A 68 5.32 -3.97 0.96
N VAL A 69 6.43 -3.96 1.69
CA VAL A 69 6.51 -4.61 3.01
C VAL A 69 5.57 -3.94 4.02
N GLU A 70 5.44 -2.62 3.99
CA GLU A 70 4.49 -1.87 4.81
C GLU A 70 3.02 -2.25 4.50
N ALA A 71 2.67 -2.35 3.21
CA ALA A 71 1.34 -2.76 2.79
C ALA A 71 1.03 -4.20 3.23
N GLN A 72 1.98 -5.13 3.07
CA GLN A 72 1.87 -6.49 3.56
C GLN A 72 1.68 -6.54 5.08
N GLY A 73 2.45 -5.75 5.83
CA GLY A 73 2.31 -5.64 7.28
C GLY A 73 0.92 -5.17 7.71
N LYS A 74 0.37 -4.14 7.04
CA LYS A 74 -0.99 -3.65 7.29
C LYS A 74 -2.05 -4.71 7.00
N ALA A 75 -1.94 -5.42 5.89
CA ALA A 75 -2.88 -6.49 5.52
C ALA A 75 -2.87 -7.64 6.55
N LEU A 76 -1.69 -8.04 7.04
CA LEU A 76 -1.57 -9.06 8.09
C LEU A 76 -2.18 -8.61 9.42
N VAL A 77 -1.96 -7.36 9.82
CA VAL A 77 -2.56 -6.79 11.04
C VAL A 77 -4.08 -6.76 10.92
N GLN A 78 -4.60 -6.32 9.78
CA GLN A 78 -6.04 -6.30 9.52
C GLN A 78 -6.65 -7.70 9.55
N GLY A 79 -6.07 -8.65 8.81
CA GLY A 79 -6.56 -10.03 8.79
C GLY A 79 -6.53 -10.69 10.16
N LYS A 80 -5.50 -10.40 10.99
CA LYS A 80 -5.46 -10.85 12.38
C LYS A 80 -6.62 -10.26 13.20
N ALA A 81 -6.86 -8.96 13.10
CA ALA A 81 -7.93 -8.29 13.84
C ALA A 81 -9.32 -8.84 13.45
N GLU A 82 -9.55 -9.10 12.16
CA GLU A 82 -10.79 -9.70 11.66
C GLU A 82 -10.99 -11.12 12.23
N MET A 83 -9.95 -11.95 12.21
CA MET A 83 -10.00 -13.31 12.76
C MET A 83 -10.22 -13.31 14.28
N GLU A 84 -9.59 -12.40 15.00
CA GLU A 84 -9.81 -12.22 16.45
C GLU A 84 -11.26 -11.80 16.75
N ALA A 85 -11.82 -10.88 15.95
CA ALA A 85 -13.22 -10.47 16.09
C ALA A 85 -14.19 -11.64 15.86
N VAL A 86 -13.96 -12.46 14.82
CA VAL A 86 -14.78 -13.67 14.55
C VAL A 86 -14.68 -14.68 15.69
N ALA A 87 -13.48 -14.91 16.22
CA ALA A 87 -13.29 -15.81 17.36
C ALA A 87 -14.02 -15.32 18.62
N GLN A 88 -13.98 -14.02 18.88
CA GLN A 88 -14.73 -13.40 19.98
C GLN A 88 -16.25 -13.54 19.79
N ALA A 89 -16.77 -13.28 18.59
CA ALA A 89 -18.20 -13.43 18.28
C ALA A 89 -18.67 -14.88 18.55
N ARG A 90 -17.94 -15.89 18.05
CA ARG A 90 -18.24 -17.31 18.32
C ARG A 90 -18.21 -17.63 19.82
N THR A 91 -17.27 -17.06 20.56
CA THR A 91 -17.19 -17.26 22.02
C THR A 91 -18.41 -16.69 22.73
N GLN A 92 -18.91 -15.53 22.29
CA GLN A 92 -20.14 -14.93 22.83
C GLN A 92 -21.37 -15.78 22.50
N GLU A 93 -21.49 -16.27 21.27
CA GLU A 93 -22.57 -17.19 20.86
C GLU A 93 -22.58 -18.47 21.70
N LEU A 94 -21.42 -19.10 21.89
CA LEU A 94 -21.30 -20.26 22.77
C LEU A 94 -21.72 -19.93 24.21
N GLY A 95 -21.38 -18.74 24.70
CA GLY A 95 -21.81 -18.25 26.01
C GLY A 95 -23.33 -18.00 26.09
N GLN A 96 -23.96 -17.55 25.01
CA GLN A 96 -25.41 -17.41 24.91
C GLN A 96 -26.11 -18.76 24.91
N LEU A 97 -25.66 -19.69 24.05
CA LEU A 97 -26.22 -21.04 23.95
C LEU A 97 -26.09 -21.81 25.27
N ARG A 98 -24.95 -21.69 25.98
CA ARG A 98 -24.78 -22.30 27.31
C ARG A 98 -25.83 -21.80 28.31
N ARG A 99 -26.08 -20.49 28.35
CA ARG A 99 -27.10 -19.90 29.22
C ARG A 99 -28.49 -20.40 28.88
N GLU A 100 -28.78 -20.53 27.58
CA GLU A 100 -30.07 -21.01 27.09
C GLU A 100 -30.29 -22.49 27.42
N VAL A 101 -29.28 -23.33 27.24
CA VAL A 101 -29.31 -24.73 27.69
C VAL A 101 -29.57 -24.80 29.20
N SER A 102 -28.88 -23.99 30.01
CA SER A 102 -29.12 -23.93 31.45
C SER A 102 -30.49 -23.37 31.84
N ARG A 103 -31.13 -22.57 30.98
CA ARG A 103 -32.52 -22.09 31.17
C ARG A 103 -33.50 -23.22 30.91
N LEU A 104 -33.39 -23.86 29.75
CA LEU A 104 -34.25 -24.97 29.35
C LEU A 104 -34.14 -26.16 30.31
N GLN A 105 -32.94 -26.44 30.82
CA GLN A 105 -32.73 -27.48 31.85
C GLN A 105 -33.52 -27.19 33.14
N ARG A 106 -33.59 -25.93 33.58
CA ARG A 106 -34.38 -25.53 34.76
C ARG A 106 -35.88 -25.65 34.47
N GLU A 107 -36.33 -25.19 33.31
CA GLU A 107 -37.75 -25.30 32.92
C GLU A 107 -38.20 -26.76 32.83
N LEU A 108 -37.36 -27.64 32.27
CA LEU A 108 -37.60 -29.08 32.28
C LEU A 108 -37.68 -29.65 33.70
N GLN A 109 -36.75 -29.28 34.57
CA GLN A 109 -36.75 -29.72 35.97
C GLN A 109 -38.02 -29.25 36.71
N ASP A 110 -38.41 -27.99 36.53
CA ASP A 110 -39.63 -27.44 37.13
C ASP A 110 -40.86 -28.20 36.62
N LEU A 111 -40.98 -28.43 35.31
CA LEU A 111 -42.06 -29.23 34.72
C LEU A 111 -42.09 -30.67 35.27
N GLU A 112 -40.94 -31.33 35.42
CA GLU A 112 -40.85 -32.66 36.03
C GLU A 112 -41.34 -32.66 37.48
N THR A 113 -41.01 -31.62 38.27
CA THR A 113 -41.52 -31.50 39.64
C THR A 113 -43.02 -31.25 39.69
N HIS A 114 -43.58 -30.47 38.75
CA HIS A 114 -45.02 -30.24 38.63
C HIS A 114 -45.78 -31.52 38.27
N VAL A 115 -45.30 -32.29 37.30
CA VAL A 115 -45.88 -33.60 36.94
C VAL A 115 -45.79 -34.60 38.12
N SER A 116 -44.68 -34.61 38.86
CA SER A 116 -44.51 -35.46 40.06
C SER A 116 -45.47 -35.05 41.19
N SER A 117 -45.79 -33.75 41.32
CA SER A 117 -46.75 -33.24 42.31
C SER A 117 -48.21 -33.53 41.92
N GLU A 118 -48.56 -33.39 40.64
CA GLU A 118 -49.92 -33.69 40.14
C GLU A 118 -50.24 -35.20 40.20
N THR A 119 -49.25 -36.05 39.92
CA THR A 119 -49.39 -37.52 40.05
C THR A 119 -49.50 -37.97 41.51
N ALA A 120 -48.83 -37.28 42.46
CA ALA A 120 -49.00 -37.53 43.89
C ALA A 120 -50.37 -37.08 44.44
N ALA A 121 -50.96 -36.01 43.90
CA ALA A 121 -52.32 -35.58 44.25
C ALA A 121 -53.43 -36.50 43.70
N PHE A 122 -53.13 -37.31 42.67
CA PHE A 122 -54.05 -38.29 42.08
C PHE A 122 -53.95 -39.70 42.71
N ALA A 123 -52.97 -39.96 43.57
CA ALA A 123 -52.75 -41.26 44.22
C ALA A 123 -53.79 -41.63 45.32
N GLY A 124 -54.92 -40.90 45.38
CA GLY A 124 -56.03 -41.13 46.31
C GLY A 124 -57.23 -41.92 45.75
N SER A 125 -57.21 -42.39 44.50
CA SER A 125 -58.35 -43.14 43.94
C SER A 125 -57.96 -44.31 43.01
N ASP A 126 -58.32 -45.51 43.46
CA ASP A 126 -58.68 -46.76 42.76
C ASP A 126 -57.74 -47.32 41.65
N PRO A 127 -57.23 -48.58 41.76
CA PRO A 127 -56.29 -49.14 40.80
C PRO A 127 -57.02 -49.86 39.65
N THR A 128 -57.72 -49.14 38.78
CA THR A 128 -58.16 -49.69 37.47
C THR A 128 -58.31 -48.60 36.40
N VAL A 129 -57.25 -47.87 36.07
CA VAL A 129 -57.23 -47.03 34.87
C VAL A 129 -55.90 -47.22 34.16
N LYS A 130 -55.95 -47.81 32.95
CA LYS A 130 -54.82 -47.83 32.02
C LYS A 130 -54.50 -46.38 31.68
N THR A 131 -53.31 -45.93 32.04
CA THR A 131 -52.80 -44.62 31.60
C THR A 131 -52.87 -44.55 30.07
N PRO A 132 -53.46 -43.50 29.47
CA PRO A 132 -53.38 -43.34 28.04
C PRO A 132 -51.91 -43.07 27.70
N SER A 133 -51.32 -43.92 26.87
CA SER A 133 -50.02 -43.63 26.27
C SER A 133 -50.09 -42.27 25.59
N SER A 134 -49.18 -41.37 25.98
CA SER A 134 -48.97 -40.09 25.31
C SER A 134 -48.86 -40.33 23.80
N VAL A 135 -49.58 -39.54 23.01
CA VAL A 135 -49.68 -39.63 21.53
C VAL A 135 -48.30 -39.71 20.85
N TRP A 136 -47.27 -39.18 21.50
CA TRP A 136 -45.88 -39.19 21.03
C TRP A 136 -45.21 -40.57 21.02
N VAL A 137 -45.68 -41.52 21.82
CA VAL A 137 -45.12 -42.88 21.86
C VAL A 137 -45.62 -43.75 20.70
N GLU A 138 -46.81 -43.45 20.16
CA GLU A 138 -47.41 -44.22 19.07
C GLU A 138 -46.88 -43.80 17.68
N CYS A 139 -46.43 -42.55 17.53
CA CYS A 139 -45.91 -42.03 16.26
C CYS A 139 -44.43 -42.38 15.98
N ALA A 140 -43.69 -42.90 16.97
CA ALA A 140 -42.27 -43.26 16.79
C ALA A 140 -42.05 -44.60 16.04
N GLY A 141 -43.13 -45.34 15.78
CA GLY A 141 -43.08 -46.67 15.14
C GLY A 141 -43.47 -46.69 13.65
N ASP A 142 -43.83 -45.55 13.05
CA ASP A 142 -44.27 -45.50 11.65
C ASP A 142 -43.14 -45.01 10.72
N PRO A 143 -42.58 -45.89 9.86
CA PRO A 143 -41.51 -45.53 8.93
C PRO A 143 -41.91 -44.46 7.90
N GLN A 144 -43.21 -44.28 7.62
CA GLN A 144 -43.68 -43.26 6.68
C GLN A 144 -43.78 -41.86 7.29
N PHE A 145 -43.95 -41.74 8.60
CA PHE A 145 -44.08 -40.45 9.27
C PHE A 145 -42.75 -39.68 9.31
N LEU A 146 -41.65 -40.38 9.60
CA LEU A 146 -40.30 -39.78 9.62
C LEU A 146 -39.81 -39.35 8.23
N ALA A 147 -40.29 -40.00 7.16
CA ALA A 147 -39.94 -39.64 5.78
C ALA A 147 -40.55 -38.29 5.37
N ASN A 148 -41.74 -37.94 5.84
CA ASN A 148 -42.40 -36.68 5.51
C ASN A 148 -41.96 -35.50 6.39
N CYS A 149 -41.34 -35.74 7.56
CA CYS A 149 -40.84 -34.66 8.41
C CYS A 149 -39.52 -34.03 7.94
N PHE A 150 -38.83 -34.63 6.96
CA PHE A 150 -37.54 -34.15 6.46
C PHE A 150 -37.62 -33.41 5.11
N GLU A 151 -38.80 -33.25 4.51
CA GLU A 151 -38.96 -32.61 3.19
C GLU A 151 -39.63 -31.23 3.21
N GLN A 152 -39.75 -30.58 4.37
CA GLN A 152 -40.35 -29.24 4.42
C GLN A 152 -39.42 -28.23 5.09
N GLU A 153 -38.48 -27.69 4.30
CA GLU A 153 -37.90 -26.39 4.62
C GLU A 153 -38.99 -25.31 4.54
N PRO A 154 -39.21 -24.51 5.59
CA PRO A 154 -40.11 -23.38 5.50
C PRO A 154 -39.41 -22.26 4.73
N LYS A 155 -39.97 -21.90 3.57
CA LYS A 155 -39.69 -20.61 2.92
C LYS A 155 -40.14 -19.50 3.87
N ALA A 156 -39.17 -18.82 4.49
CA ALA A 156 -39.40 -17.57 5.19
C ALA A 156 -39.24 -16.42 4.19
N ASP A 157 -40.38 -15.83 3.83
CA ASP A 157 -40.43 -14.53 3.19
C ASP A 157 -39.99 -13.47 4.20
N CYS A 158 -38.88 -12.79 3.93
CA CYS A 158 -38.54 -11.50 4.55
C CYS A 158 -38.09 -10.55 3.44
N GLU A 159 -39.01 -9.71 2.98
CA GLU A 159 -38.68 -8.46 2.32
C GLU A 159 -37.85 -7.58 3.28
N GLU A 160 -36.65 -7.15 2.88
CA GLU A 160 -36.31 -5.72 2.88
C GLU A 160 -34.93 -5.45 2.25
N THR A 161 -34.99 -4.60 1.23
CA THR A 161 -34.01 -3.55 0.88
C THR A 161 -32.66 -3.98 0.31
N GLN A 162 -32.61 -4.00 -1.03
CA GLN A 162 -31.39 -3.87 -1.82
C GLN A 162 -30.60 -2.60 -1.43
N PRO A 163 -29.28 -2.60 -1.65
CA PRO A 163 -28.75 -1.54 -2.51
C PRO A 163 -28.01 -2.15 -3.71
N ASN A 164 -28.57 -1.87 -4.88
CA ASN A 164 -27.89 -1.55 -6.13
C ASN A 164 -26.49 -2.15 -6.35
N LEU A 165 -26.41 -3.18 -7.20
CA LEU A 165 -25.25 -3.33 -8.09
C LEU A 165 -25.63 -3.96 -9.43
N LEU A 166 -25.88 -3.06 -10.38
CA LEU A 166 -25.64 -3.21 -11.83
C LEU A 166 -26.22 -4.46 -12.50
N THR A 167 -27.46 -4.28 -12.97
CA THR A 167 -28.01 -4.94 -14.15
C THR A 167 -27.05 -4.84 -15.33
N TRP A 168 -26.52 -5.99 -15.78
CA TRP A 168 -26.02 -6.14 -17.14
C TRP A 168 -27.12 -6.81 -17.96
N ASP A 169 -27.49 -6.10 -19.01
CA ASP A 169 -28.53 -6.40 -19.99
C ASP A 169 -28.12 -7.61 -20.83
N LEU A 170 -28.98 -8.63 -20.89
CA LEU A 170 -28.97 -9.62 -21.95
C LEU A 170 -30.39 -9.79 -22.48
N SER A 171 -30.86 -8.76 -23.18
CA SER A 171 -32.07 -8.83 -23.96
C SER A 171 -31.90 -9.70 -25.21
N SER A 172 -32.95 -10.47 -25.49
CA SER A 172 -33.35 -11.12 -26.75
C SER A 172 -32.75 -12.49 -27.06
N VAL A 173 -33.58 -13.53 -26.96
CA VAL A 173 -34.36 -14.07 -28.11
C VAL A 173 -35.46 -14.97 -27.54
N GLY A 174 -36.71 -14.74 -27.95
CA GLY A 174 -37.84 -15.59 -27.59
C GLY A 174 -37.94 -16.85 -28.45
N ASN A 175 -38.63 -17.86 -27.95
CA ASN A 175 -39.68 -18.58 -28.67
C ASN A 175 -40.48 -19.46 -27.69
N ASP A 176 -41.81 -19.39 -27.78
CA ASP A 176 -42.74 -20.33 -27.15
C ASP A 176 -42.68 -21.69 -27.86
N THR A 177 -42.48 -22.80 -27.12
CA THR A 177 -43.00 -24.13 -27.44
C THR A 177 -42.92 -25.05 -26.22
N ASP A 178 -44.04 -25.68 -25.90
CA ASP A 178 -44.24 -26.69 -24.87
C ASP A 178 -43.40 -27.97 -25.03
N SER A 179 -43.14 -28.57 -23.87
CA SER A 179 -42.98 -30.01 -23.61
C SER A 179 -41.60 -30.67 -23.77
N ASP A 180 -41.15 -31.17 -22.61
CA ASP A 180 -40.37 -32.39 -22.37
C ASP A 180 -38.86 -32.28 -22.16
N GLY A 181 -38.44 -32.80 -20.99
CA GLY A 181 -37.13 -33.40 -20.72
C GLY A 181 -35.88 -32.64 -21.18
N SER A 182 -35.54 -31.54 -20.55
CA SER A 182 -34.13 -31.11 -20.47
C SER A 182 -33.94 -30.32 -19.20
N GLU A 183 -33.36 -30.99 -18.19
CA GLU A 183 -32.69 -30.28 -17.10
C GLU A 183 -31.68 -29.35 -17.75
N SER A 184 -32.06 -28.08 -17.73
CA SER A 184 -31.34 -26.95 -18.26
C SER A 184 -29.88 -27.09 -17.85
N GLU A 185 -28.96 -27.10 -18.83
CA GLU A 185 -27.50 -26.99 -18.65
C GLU A 185 -27.11 -25.62 -18.05
N ALA A 186 -27.82 -25.18 -17.01
CA ALA A 186 -27.41 -24.08 -16.17
C ALA A 186 -26.24 -24.60 -15.32
N PRO A 187 -25.06 -23.97 -15.37
CA PRO A 187 -23.93 -24.43 -14.57
C PRO A 187 -24.28 -24.28 -13.09
N HIS A 188 -24.53 -25.41 -12.44
CA HIS A 188 -24.79 -25.48 -11.01
C HIS A 188 -23.47 -25.46 -10.25
N PHE A 189 -22.96 -24.25 -10.01
CA PHE A 189 -21.83 -24.05 -9.12
C PHE A 189 -22.25 -24.33 -7.67
N THR A 190 -21.43 -25.07 -6.96
CA THR A 190 -21.54 -25.20 -5.51
C THR A 190 -21.19 -23.88 -4.83
N LEU A 191 -21.74 -23.62 -3.64
CA LEU A 191 -21.40 -22.42 -2.85
C LEU A 191 -19.90 -22.33 -2.55
N GLN A 192 -19.22 -23.48 -2.46
CA GLN A 192 -17.78 -23.54 -2.24
C GLN A 192 -17.02 -23.08 -3.49
N GLU A 193 -17.39 -23.57 -4.68
CA GLU A 193 -16.79 -23.11 -5.94
C GLU A 193 -17.01 -21.62 -6.16
N LEU A 194 -18.18 -21.09 -5.82
CA LEU A 194 -18.44 -19.65 -5.93
C LEU A 194 -17.55 -18.84 -4.97
N ARG A 195 -17.32 -19.33 -3.75
CA ARG A 195 -16.41 -18.70 -2.79
C ARG A 195 -14.98 -18.71 -3.30
N ASP A 196 -14.54 -19.84 -3.85
CA ASP A 196 -13.18 -20.00 -4.37
C ASP A 196 -12.97 -19.10 -5.60
N VAL A 197 -13.93 -19.05 -6.53
CA VAL A 197 -13.91 -18.14 -7.68
C VAL A 197 -13.89 -16.67 -7.25
N LEU A 198 -14.67 -16.30 -6.23
CA LEU A 198 -14.66 -14.93 -5.70
C LEU A 198 -13.32 -14.58 -5.04
N TYR A 199 -12.73 -15.51 -4.31
CA TYR A 199 -11.41 -15.34 -3.70
C TYR A 199 -10.33 -15.18 -4.77
N GLU A 200 -10.29 -16.06 -5.77
CA GLU A 200 -9.38 -15.98 -6.90
C GLU A 200 -9.57 -14.69 -7.70
N LYS A 201 -10.82 -14.29 -7.99
CA LYS A 201 -11.12 -13.02 -8.67
C LYS A 201 -10.57 -11.83 -7.89
N ASN A 202 -10.75 -11.80 -6.58
CA ASN A 202 -10.25 -10.71 -5.74
C ASN A 202 -8.72 -10.71 -5.68
N GLN A 203 -8.09 -11.88 -5.63
CA GLN A 203 -6.63 -12.01 -5.65
C GLN A 203 -6.03 -11.56 -6.99
N LEU A 204 -6.63 -11.98 -8.11
CA LEU A 204 -6.23 -11.56 -9.44
C LEU A 204 -6.45 -10.07 -9.65
N LYS A 205 -7.54 -9.50 -9.13
CA LYS A 205 -7.79 -8.06 -9.16
C LYS A 205 -6.70 -7.27 -8.43
N ALA A 206 -6.23 -7.77 -7.28
CA ALA A 206 -5.12 -7.17 -6.57
C ALA A 206 -3.81 -7.25 -7.37
N GLN A 207 -3.50 -8.41 -7.98
CA GLN A 207 -2.32 -8.54 -8.85
C GLN A 207 -2.38 -7.64 -10.07
N VAL A 208 -3.54 -7.54 -10.73
CA VAL A 208 -3.74 -6.64 -11.88
C VAL A 208 -3.51 -5.19 -11.47
N PHE A 209 -3.96 -4.78 -10.28
CA PHE A 209 -3.72 -3.43 -9.77
C PHE A 209 -2.22 -3.15 -9.61
N VAL A 210 -1.47 -4.07 -8.99
CA VAL A 210 -0.01 -3.95 -8.83
C VAL A 210 0.68 -3.92 -10.19
N LEU A 211 0.33 -4.83 -11.11
CA LEU A 211 0.92 -4.86 -12.45
C LEU A 211 0.60 -3.60 -13.27
N GLN A 212 -0.57 -2.99 -13.08
CA GLN A 212 -0.92 -1.72 -13.71
C GLN A 212 -0.05 -0.57 -13.19
N GLU A 213 0.24 -0.56 -11.89
CA GLU A 213 1.17 0.40 -11.28
C GLU A 213 2.60 0.21 -11.81
N GLU A 214 3.07 -1.04 -11.91
CA GLU A 214 4.38 -1.36 -12.52
C GLU A 214 4.45 -0.93 -13.99
N LEU A 215 3.40 -1.20 -14.78
CA LEU A 215 3.36 -0.78 -16.18
C LEU A 215 3.31 0.75 -16.34
N ALA A 216 2.64 1.46 -15.42
CA ALA A 216 2.66 2.92 -15.42
C ALA A 216 4.06 3.46 -15.08
N TYR A 217 4.74 2.82 -14.12
CA TYR A 217 6.12 3.13 -13.75
C TYR A 217 7.08 3.02 -14.93
N TYR A 218 7.05 1.90 -15.67
CA TYR A 218 7.95 1.73 -16.83
C TYR A 218 7.61 2.61 -18.02
N LYS A 219 6.34 2.99 -18.20
CA LYS A 219 5.94 3.98 -19.21
C LYS A 219 6.51 5.36 -18.89
N GLN A 220 6.42 5.78 -17.62
CA GLN A 220 6.97 7.07 -17.20
C GLN A 220 8.50 7.11 -17.35
N GLU A 221 9.20 6.03 -16.99
CA GLU A 221 10.67 5.95 -17.18
C GLU A 221 11.07 5.98 -18.66
N SER A 222 10.22 5.53 -19.60
CA SER A 222 10.48 5.65 -21.04
C SER A 222 10.21 7.04 -21.64
N ASP A 223 9.34 7.83 -21.01
CA ASP A 223 9.01 9.20 -21.44
C ASP A 223 10.02 10.24 -20.89
N GLU A 224 10.64 9.96 -19.73
CA GLU A 224 11.65 10.84 -19.12
C GLU A 224 12.99 10.84 -19.89
N ASP A 225 13.38 9.71 -20.51
CA ASP A 225 14.62 9.57 -21.30
C ASP A 225 14.66 10.39 -22.61
N TYR A 226 13.52 10.91 -23.10
CA TYR A 226 13.44 11.74 -24.31
C TYR A 226 13.33 13.24 -24.05
N SER A 227 13.12 13.67 -22.80
CA SER A 227 12.79 15.06 -22.47
C SER A 227 13.97 15.93 -22.03
N GLU A 228 15.13 15.35 -21.71
CA GLU A 228 16.32 16.08 -21.22
C GLU A 228 17.22 16.65 -22.35
N SER A 229 16.79 16.62 -23.62
CA SER A 229 17.62 16.97 -24.79
C SER A 229 17.27 18.28 -25.50
N VAL A 230 16.77 19.29 -24.80
CA VAL A 230 16.67 20.65 -25.39
C VAL A 230 17.29 21.69 -24.47
N CYS A 231 18.45 22.18 -24.89
CA CYS A 231 19.14 23.33 -24.33
C CYS A 231 18.60 24.64 -24.96
N GLY A 232 18.28 25.63 -24.11
CA GLY A 232 18.26 27.08 -24.40
C GLY A 232 16.93 27.71 -24.87
N PRO A 233 16.66 29.02 -24.60
CA PRO A 233 17.68 30.07 -24.47
C PRO A 233 17.60 30.95 -23.20
N TYR A 234 18.76 31.53 -22.90
CA TYR A 234 18.99 32.81 -22.21
C TYR A 234 17.76 33.74 -22.09
N GLU A 235 17.49 34.23 -20.88
CA GLU A 235 16.83 35.52 -20.71
C GLU A 235 17.70 36.42 -19.82
N ASP A 236 17.94 37.59 -20.40
CA ASP A 236 18.82 38.66 -19.99
C ASP A 236 18.19 39.48 -18.85
N ASN A 237 19.02 39.95 -17.94
CA ASN A 237 18.60 40.82 -16.85
C ASN A 237 18.25 42.21 -17.40
N THR A 238 17.13 42.80 -16.96
CA THR A 238 17.01 44.26 -16.86
C THR A 238 16.25 44.68 -15.60
N ASP A 239 16.81 45.68 -14.93
CA ASP A 239 16.52 46.16 -13.59
C ASP A 239 15.16 46.88 -13.42
N SER A 240 14.50 46.72 -12.26
CA SER A 240 14.01 47.86 -11.46
C SER A 240 13.48 47.49 -10.07
N ALA A 241 14.28 47.85 -9.06
CA ALA A 241 13.92 48.54 -7.82
C ALA A 241 12.60 48.20 -7.08
N ALA A 242 12.75 47.59 -5.89
CA ALA A 242 12.48 48.23 -4.58
C ALA A 242 11.88 47.25 -3.55
N ALA A 243 12.72 46.66 -2.71
CA ALA A 243 12.48 46.50 -1.26
C ALA A 243 13.71 45.85 -0.62
N ALA A 244 14.42 46.62 0.20
CA ALA A 244 15.50 46.13 1.03
C ALA A 244 14.93 45.25 2.15
N ALA A 245 15.28 43.97 2.15
CA ALA A 245 15.37 43.13 3.33
C ALA A 245 16.35 41.99 3.01
N GLU A 246 17.41 41.96 3.80
CA GLU A 246 18.55 41.05 3.87
C GLU A 246 18.49 39.77 3.02
N GLU A 247 19.53 39.58 2.19
CA GLU A 247 19.86 38.32 1.53
C GLU A 247 20.14 37.23 2.58
N GLU A 248 19.11 36.54 3.04
CA GLU A 248 19.28 35.17 3.48
C GLU A 248 19.24 34.27 2.24
N GLU A 249 20.37 33.60 1.98
CA GLU A 249 20.41 32.42 1.11
C GLU A 249 19.17 31.54 1.36
N PRO A 250 18.56 30.94 0.32
CA PRO A 250 17.39 30.10 0.51
C PRO A 250 17.73 29.00 1.50
N GLU A 251 17.20 29.10 2.72
CA GLU A 251 17.57 28.18 3.79
C GLU A 251 17.37 26.75 3.32
N SER A 252 18.48 26.00 3.26
CA SER A 252 18.49 24.59 2.89
C SER A 252 17.40 23.87 3.69
N GLY A 253 16.61 23.00 3.02
CA GLY A 253 15.53 22.27 3.68
C GLY A 253 15.97 21.51 4.94
N ILE A 254 17.25 21.12 5.00
CA ILE A 254 17.89 20.52 6.16
C ILE A 254 17.99 21.52 7.33
N ARG A 255 18.34 22.78 7.07
CA ARG A 255 18.37 23.86 8.07
C ARG A 255 16.98 24.05 8.66
N LYS A 256 15.95 24.17 7.81
CA LYS A 256 14.55 24.30 8.26
C LYS A 256 14.10 23.13 9.12
N LEU A 257 14.42 21.90 8.73
CA LEU A 257 14.09 20.70 9.51
C LEU A 257 14.77 20.72 10.89
N ILE A 258 16.07 21.06 10.92
CA ILE A 258 16.84 21.10 12.17
C ILE A 258 16.31 22.19 13.12
N PHE A 259 16.15 23.43 12.65
CA PHE A 259 15.79 24.55 13.51
C PHE A 259 14.30 24.62 13.86
N THR A 260 13.42 24.12 12.99
CA THR A 260 11.95 24.21 13.20
C THR A 260 11.38 22.99 13.89
N ALA A 261 11.86 21.78 13.55
CA ALA A 261 11.28 20.54 14.07
C ALA A 261 12.17 19.87 15.11
N ILE A 262 13.47 19.75 14.85
CA ILE A 262 14.37 18.96 15.71
C ILE A 262 14.79 19.75 16.96
N MET A 263 15.20 21.02 16.81
CA MET A 263 15.71 21.84 17.90
C MET A 263 14.70 22.03 19.07
N PRO A 264 13.40 22.26 18.85
CA PRO A 264 12.43 22.34 19.95
C PRO A 264 12.27 21.01 20.69
N MET A 265 12.32 19.88 19.99
CA MET A 265 12.23 18.55 20.62
C MET A 265 13.47 18.22 21.46
N VAL A 266 14.66 18.63 20.99
CA VAL A 266 15.91 18.54 21.76
C VAL A 266 15.86 19.44 23.00
N ALA A 267 15.40 20.69 22.86
CA ALA A 267 15.26 21.61 24.00
C ALA A 267 14.20 21.15 25.01
N ALA A 268 13.16 20.47 24.56
CA ALA A 268 12.14 19.85 25.39
C ALA A 268 12.59 18.52 26.05
N GLY A 269 13.84 18.08 25.80
CA GLY A 269 14.38 16.84 26.37
C GLY A 269 13.72 15.56 25.83
N LEU A 270 13.00 15.64 24.70
CA LEU A 270 12.33 14.50 24.08
C LEU A 270 13.29 13.62 23.28
N ILE A 271 14.45 14.16 22.93
CA ILE A 271 15.52 13.46 22.22
C ILE A 271 16.75 13.46 23.14
N SER A 272 17.07 12.31 23.73
CA SER A 272 18.23 12.11 24.61
C SER A 272 19.54 12.50 23.91
N ASP A 273 20.53 12.98 24.67
CA ASP A 273 21.87 13.39 24.20
C ASP A 273 22.58 12.25 23.43
N ASP A 274 22.30 12.14 22.13
CA ASP A 274 23.03 11.26 21.22
C ASP A 274 24.37 11.93 20.85
N PRO A 275 25.51 11.29 21.13
CA PRO A 275 26.84 11.83 20.81
C PRO A 275 27.06 12.13 19.32
N THR A 276 26.20 11.64 18.41
CA THR A 276 26.25 11.94 16.97
C THR A 276 25.74 13.34 16.61
N LEU A 277 25.05 14.05 17.51
CA LEU A 277 24.53 15.42 17.29
C LEU A 277 25.52 16.52 17.69
N MET A 278 26.71 16.17 18.22
CA MET A 278 27.78 17.10 18.59
C MET A 278 28.26 18.03 17.45
N PRO A 279 28.31 17.61 16.16
CA PRO A 279 28.64 18.52 15.07
C PRO A 279 27.63 19.67 14.90
N ILE A 280 26.34 19.41 15.16
CA ILE A 280 25.26 20.41 15.02
C ILE A 280 25.41 21.50 16.09
N ARG A 281 25.89 21.16 17.30
CA ARG A 281 26.16 22.15 18.36
C ARG A 281 27.31 23.10 18.03
N ARG A 282 28.33 22.64 17.27
CA ARG A 282 29.50 23.47 16.92
C ARG A 282 29.18 24.57 15.90
N LEU A 283 28.15 24.39 15.07
CA LEU A 283 27.70 25.40 14.12
C LEU A 283 27.04 26.61 14.81
N VAL A 284 26.52 26.44 16.03
CA VAL A 284 25.82 27.50 16.79
C VAL A 284 26.80 28.34 17.64
N SER A 285 28.06 27.93 17.81
CA SER A 285 29.06 28.69 18.59
C SER A 285 29.95 29.61 17.74
N ILE A 286 29.63 29.78 16.45
CA ILE A 286 30.35 30.66 15.50
C ILE A 286 29.51 31.89 15.11
N SER A 287 28.33 32.08 15.73
CA SER A 287 27.50 33.29 15.59
C SER A 287 27.75 34.26 16.73
#